data_AF-A0AA88B9R9-F1
#
_entry.id   AF-A0AA88B9R9-F1
#
_cell.length_a   1.000
_cell.length_b   1.000
_cell.length_c   1.000
_cell.angle_alpha   90.00
_cell.angle_beta   90.00
_cell.angle_gamma   90.00
#
_symmetry.space_group_name_H-M   'P 1'
#
loop_
_entity.id
_entity.type
_entity.pdbx_description
1 polymer ?
#
loop_
_entity_poly.entity_id
_entity_poly.type
_entity_poly.pdbx_seq_one_letter_code
_entity_poly.pdbx_strand_id
1 'polypeptide(L)'
;MLLSDMGASVIKVEPPNGDGLRQWPPLTEGFSENFASLNRNKKSIVLDLKNDEDNDIARRLVLDADVLIENNRPGVMERLGLGYPQFAAERPDLIYCSISAYGQTGPRADEGGFDLTIQAAAGVMSVTGESDGAPVKCGVPISDFASGLYAAFAVTSALVRVRAGGNGAHIDVPMFGCTLGIAALQTSEFFGTGLLPRRLGSAHPRNAPYQAYRAADGFFAIAAGNDGLWREVCRVVGRDYLVTDGRFLTTADRASNQHSLKELLEAVFETQPVDYWIGAFAKARVPHARINSYDAALGDPQTRHMGWIKELQLPGGRTTQTFASPLKFGGESFEIRSRPPLLGEHTKEFRDAYSRRQPDLNRVSTRSED
;
A
#
# COMPACT_ATOMS: atom_id res chain seq x y z
N MET A 1 -6.67 5.61 6.29
CA MET A 1 -6.41 4.62 7.35
C MET A 1 -5.10 4.91 8.05
N LEU A 2 -3.97 5.00 7.33
CA LEU A 2 -2.67 5.27 7.96
C LEU A 2 -2.69 6.55 8.82
N LEU A 3 -3.19 7.66 8.27
CA LEU A 3 -3.32 8.93 9.01
C LEU A 3 -4.22 8.80 10.25
N SER A 4 -5.37 8.12 10.12
CA SER A 4 -6.27 7.91 11.25
C SER A 4 -5.66 7.01 12.32
N ASP A 5 -4.99 5.91 11.94
CA ASP A 5 -4.29 5.05 12.90
C ASP A 5 -3.23 5.83 13.68
N MET A 6 -2.55 6.78 13.02
CA MET A 6 -1.54 7.66 13.63
C MET A 6 -2.12 8.91 14.32
N GLY A 7 -3.43 8.95 14.56
CA GLY A 7 -4.04 9.95 15.45
C GLY A 7 -4.86 11.03 14.76
N ALA A 8 -4.90 11.10 13.43
CA ALA A 8 -5.73 12.07 12.74
C ALA A 8 -7.23 11.81 12.98
N SER A 9 -8.01 12.88 13.16
CA SER A 9 -9.46 12.83 13.04
C SER A 9 -9.82 12.80 11.56
N VAL A 10 -10.41 11.69 11.10
CA VAL A 10 -10.72 11.51 9.67
C VAL A 10 -12.22 11.41 9.49
N ILE A 11 -12.76 12.34 8.69
CA ILE A 11 -14.15 12.36 8.28
C ILE A 11 -14.22 11.86 6.84
N LYS A 12 -14.89 10.73 6.64
CA LYS A 12 -15.17 10.19 5.31
C LYS A 12 -16.49 10.79 4.82
N VAL A 13 -16.40 11.65 3.81
CA VAL A 13 -17.56 12.15 3.07
C VAL A 13 -17.93 11.10 2.02
N GLU A 14 -19.19 10.66 2.04
CA GLU A 14 -19.69 9.61 1.16
C GLU A 14 -20.92 10.10 0.38
N PRO A 15 -21.12 9.61 -0.86
CA PRO A 15 -22.35 9.88 -1.59
C PRO A 15 -23.55 9.16 -0.93
N PRO A 16 -24.80 9.48 -1.30
CA PRO A 16 -26.00 8.86 -0.72
C PRO A 16 -26.03 7.32 -0.71
N ASN A 17 -25.41 6.69 -1.71
CA ASN A 17 -25.29 5.24 -1.82
C ASN A 17 -24.05 4.65 -1.11
N GLY A 18 -23.19 5.49 -0.53
CA GLY A 18 -21.97 5.11 0.17
C GLY A 18 -20.79 4.76 -0.74
N ASP A 19 -19.65 4.49 -0.10
CA ASP A 19 -18.48 3.92 -0.77
C ASP A 19 -18.79 2.54 -1.38
N GLY A 20 -18.36 2.29 -2.61
CA GLY A 20 -18.55 1.01 -3.30
C GLY A 20 -17.98 -0.19 -2.54
N LEU A 21 -16.91 -0.01 -1.75
CA LEU A 21 -16.35 -1.07 -0.90
C LEU A 21 -17.35 -1.61 0.13
N ARG A 22 -18.38 -0.85 0.51
CA ARG A 22 -19.40 -1.30 1.47
C ARG A 22 -20.15 -2.56 1.00
N GLN A 23 -20.20 -2.79 -0.32
CA GLN A 23 -20.87 -3.94 -0.93
C GLN A 23 -19.90 -5.08 -1.31
N TRP A 24 -18.60 -4.93 -1.04
CA TRP A 24 -17.61 -5.91 -1.50
C TRP A 24 -17.54 -7.11 -0.55
N PRO A 25 -17.61 -8.35 -1.05
CA PRO A 25 -17.47 -9.55 -0.23
C PRO A 25 -16.02 -9.72 0.28
N PRO A 26 -15.78 -10.48 1.37
CA PRO A 26 -16.79 -11.20 2.14
C PRO A 26 -17.66 -10.26 2.98
N LEU A 27 -18.93 -10.65 3.15
CA LEU A 27 -19.91 -9.91 3.95
C LEU A 27 -20.18 -10.69 5.24
N THR A 28 -19.92 -10.06 6.38
CA THR A 28 -20.35 -10.56 7.69
C THR A 28 -21.66 -9.89 8.05
N GLU A 29 -22.78 -10.64 8.02
CA GLU A 29 -24.12 -10.11 8.32
C GLU A 29 -24.47 -8.84 7.50
N GLY A 30 -24.05 -8.82 6.23
CA GLY A 30 -24.29 -7.68 5.33
C GLY A 30 -23.27 -6.54 5.44
N PHE A 31 -22.29 -6.63 6.36
CA PHE A 31 -21.20 -5.66 6.44
C PHE A 31 -19.93 -6.16 5.73
N SER A 32 -19.36 -5.34 4.85
CA SER A 32 -18.14 -5.70 4.12
C SER A 32 -16.89 -5.72 5.01
N GLU A 33 -16.19 -6.84 5.02
CA GLU A 33 -14.87 -6.95 5.66
C GLU A 33 -13.80 -6.15 4.91
N ASN A 34 -13.95 -5.96 3.60
CA ASN A 34 -13.07 -5.09 2.81
C ASN A 34 -13.26 -3.62 3.17
N PHE A 35 -14.50 -3.17 3.41
CA PHE A 35 -14.73 -1.84 3.96
C PHE A 35 -14.14 -1.72 5.37
N ALA A 36 -14.37 -2.73 6.22
CA ALA A 36 -13.89 -2.75 7.60
C ALA A 36 -12.36 -2.63 7.69
N SER A 37 -11.63 -3.34 6.82
CA SER A 37 -10.17 -3.40 6.83
C SER A 37 -9.50 -2.05 6.52
N LEU A 38 -10.19 -1.12 5.85
CA LEU A 38 -9.64 0.17 5.40
C LEU A 38 -10.27 1.41 6.07
N ASN A 39 -11.35 1.24 6.85
CA ASN A 39 -12.19 2.35 7.33
C ASN A 39 -12.41 2.41 8.85
N ARG A 40 -11.71 1.59 9.64
CA ARG A 40 -11.58 1.83 11.09
C ARG A 40 -11.03 3.24 11.39
N ASN A 41 -11.26 3.73 12.61
CA ASN A 41 -10.79 5.04 13.08
C ASN A 41 -11.33 6.27 12.30
N LYS A 42 -12.39 6.09 11.48
CA LYS A 42 -13.01 7.19 10.72
C LYS A 42 -14.43 7.47 11.19
N LYS A 43 -14.86 8.72 11.04
CA LYS A 43 -16.28 9.09 11.01
C LYS A 43 -16.81 8.98 9.57
N SER A 44 -18.10 8.76 9.41
CA SER A 44 -18.79 8.72 8.10
C SER A 44 -19.93 9.73 8.10
N ILE A 45 -19.95 10.57 7.07
CA ILE A 45 -21.05 11.48 6.78
C ILE A 45 -21.49 11.31 5.33
N VAL A 46 -22.78 11.52 5.08
CA VAL A 46 -23.39 11.42 3.76
C VAL A 46 -23.77 12.81 3.28
N LEU A 47 -23.17 13.21 2.16
CA LEU A 47 -23.44 14.46 1.46
C LEU A 47 -23.62 14.17 -0.04
N ASP A 48 -24.71 14.63 -0.62
CA ASP A 48 -24.84 14.73 -2.08
C ASP A 48 -24.20 16.03 -2.56
N LEU A 49 -22.94 15.96 -3.01
CA LEU A 49 -22.18 17.15 -3.41
C LEU A 49 -22.77 17.90 -4.61
N LYS A 50 -23.82 17.39 -5.26
CA LYS A 50 -24.60 18.08 -6.30
C LYS A 50 -25.72 18.95 -5.74
N ASN A 51 -26.10 18.75 -4.48
CA ASN A 51 -27.05 19.60 -3.77
C ASN A 51 -26.30 20.77 -3.14
N ASP A 52 -26.80 21.98 -3.33
CA ASP A 52 -26.11 23.20 -2.89
C ASP A 52 -25.90 23.28 -1.37
N GLU A 53 -26.85 22.79 -0.57
CA GLU A 53 -26.75 22.80 0.90
C GLU A 53 -25.67 21.81 1.37
N ASP A 54 -25.65 20.62 0.80
CA ASP A 54 -24.63 19.60 1.09
C ASP A 54 -23.24 20.02 0.61
N ASN A 55 -23.17 20.72 -0.53
CA ASN A 55 -21.95 21.28 -1.06
C ASN A 55 -21.39 22.40 -0.16
N ASP A 56 -22.24 23.30 0.34
CA ASP A 56 -21.84 24.33 1.32
C ASP A 56 -21.29 23.72 2.60
N ILE A 57 -21.92 22.66 3.12
CA ILE A 57 -21.40 21.91 4.27
C ILE A 57 -20.04 21.29 3.95
N ALA A 58 -19.88 20.66 2.78
CA ALA A 58 -18.60 20.10 2.35
C ALA A 58 -17.51 21.16 2.22
N ARG A 59 -17.84 22.34 1.67
CA ARG A 59 -16.92 23.47 1.57
C ARG A 59 -16.43 23.91 2.95
N ARG A 60 -17.34 24.10 3.91
CA ARG A 60 -16.98 24.50 5.29
C ARG A 60 -16.12 23.44 6.00
N LEU A 61 -16.43 22.16 5.80
CA LEU A 61 -15.60 21.07 6.29
C LEU A 61 -14.17 21.13 5.75
N VAL A 62 -13.99 21.46 4.47
CA VAL A 62 -12.65 21.62 3.88
C VAL A 62 -11.93 22.84 4.45
N LEU A 63 -12.65 23.95 4.67
CA LEU A 63 -12.06 25.16 5.25
C LEU A 63 -11.58 24.96 6.70
N ASP A 64 -12.27 24.10 7.46
CA ASP A 64 -11.88 23.75 8.83
C ASP A 64 -10.81 22.63 8.91
N ALA A 65 -10.52 21.95 7.80
CA ALA A 65 -9.60 20.82 7.78
C ALA A 65 -8.14 21.24 7.51
N ASP A 66 -7.20 20.47 8.05
CA ASP A 66 -5.78 20.57 7.70
C ASP A 66 -5.48 19.96 6.33
N VAL A 67 -6.20 18.88 6.00
CA VAL A 67 -5.94 18.04 4.82
C VAL A 67 -7.25 17.62 4.18
N LEU A 68 -7.37 17.84 2.87
CA LEU A 68 -8.38 17.20 2.02
C LEU A 68 -7.71 16.10 1.20
N ILE A 69 -8.28 14.89 1.20
CA ILE A 69 -7.83 13.77 0.36
C ILE A 69 -8.98 13.33 -0.52
N GLU A 70 -8.75 13.26 -1.82
CA GLU A 70 -9.74 12.81 -2.78
C GLU A 70 -9.08 11.95 -3.87
N ASN A 71 -9.86 11.04 -4.44
CA ASN A 71 -9.40 10.15 -5.51
C ASN A 71 -10.40 10.09 -6.67
N ASN A 72 -11.07 11.21 -6.96
CA ASN A 72 -11.93 11.32 -8.10
C ASN A 72 -11.10 11.46 -9.38
N ARG A 73 -11.74 11.26 -10.53
CA ARG A 73 -11.11 11.61 -11.81
C ARG A 73 -10.77 13.10 -11.83
N PRO A 74 -9.65 13.50 -12.44
CA PRO A 74 -9.30 14.90 -12.62
C PRO A 74 -10.48 15.75 -13.13
N GLY A 75 -10.60 16.96 -12.60
CA GLY A 75 -11.67 17.91 -12.91
C GLY A 75 -13.04 17.62 -12.27
N VAL A 76 -13.27 16.46 -11.62
CA VAL A 76 -14.55 16.20 -10.92
C VAL A 76 -14.75 17.17 -9.77
N MET A 77 -13.76 17.31 -8.88
CA MET A 77 -13.86 18.19 -7.71
C MET A 77 -13.97 19.67 -8.11
N GLU A 78 -13.29 20.08 -9.18
CA GLU A 78 -13.43 21.44 -9.72
C GLU A 78 -14.85 21.72 -10.23
N ARG A 79 -15.47 20.78 -10.95
CA ARG A 79 -16.88 20.90 -11.39
C ARG A 79 -17.87 20.95 -10.22
N LEU A 80 -17.51 20.35 -9.09
CA LEU A 80 -18.28 20.42 -7.85
C LEU A 80 -17.99 21.69 -7.04
N GLY A 81 -17.10 22.59 -7.51
CA GLY A 81 -16.72 23.79 -6.76
C GLY A 81 -15.81 23.53 -5.55
N LEU A 82 -15.27 22.32 -5.43
CA LEU A 82 -14.46 21.83 -4.31
C LEU A 82 -13.03 21.45 -4.75
N GLY A 83 -12.55 22.00 -5.87
CA GLY A 83 -11.17 21.80 -6.33
C GLY A 83 -10.16 22.64 -5.55
N TYR A 84 -8.87 22.33 -5.73
CA TYR A 84 -7.80 23.08 -5.07
C TYR A 84 -7.80 24.60 -5.37
N PRO A 85 -8.01 25.06 -6.63
CA PRO A 85 -8.02 26.50 -6.92
C PRO A 85 -9.07 27.30 -6.11
N GLN A 86 -10.18 26.66 -5.74
CA GLN A 86 -11.27 27.28 -4.98
C GLN A 86 -10.93 27.49 -3.49
N PHE A 87 -9.86 26.87 -2.99
CA PHE A 87 -9.44 26.96 -1.59
C PHE A 87 -8.06 27.60 -1.41
N ALA A 88 -7.18 27.54 -2.41
CA ALA A 88 -5.79 27.97 -2.29
C ALA A 88 -5.61 29.43 -1.80
N ALA A 89 -6.55 30.33 -2.13
CA ALA A 89 -6.53 31.71 -1.66
C ALA A 89 -7.13 31.90 -0.26
N GLU A 90 -8.14 31.10 0.11
CA GLU A 90 -8.87 31.24 1.37
C GLU A 90 -8.22 30.46 2.53
N ARG A 91 -7.57 29.33 2.21
CA ARG A 91 -6.83 28.47 3.15
C ARG A 91 -5.46 28.12 2.57
N PRO A 92 -4.49 29.04 2.59
CA PRO A 92 -3.16 28.84 1.99
C PRO A 92 -2.32 27.76 2.68
N ASP A 93 -2.69 27.36 3.90
CA ASP A 93 -2.12 26.27 4.70
C ASP A 93 -2.77 24.90 4.41
N LEU A 94 -3.86 24.84 3.63
CA LEU A 94 -4.53 23.58 3.28
C LEU A 94 -3.62 22.67 2.46
N ILE A 95 -3.54 21.41 2.88
CA ILE A 95 -2.92 20.34 2.09
C ILE A 95 -4.02 19.63 1.32
N TYR A 96 -4.02 19.79 -0.01
CA TYR A 96 -4.98 19.15 -0.90
C TYR A 96 -4.28 17.97 -1.59
N CYS A 97 -4.73 16.74 -1.36
CA CYS A 97 -4.11 15.54 -1.94
C CYS A 97 -5.07 14.85 -2.91
N SER A 98 -4.71 14.87 -4.19
CA SER A 98 -5.41 14.16 -5.26
C SER A 98 -4.69 12.85 -5.58
N ILE A 99 -5.43 11.74 -5.63
CA ILE A 99 -4.91 10.45 -6.10
C ILE A 99 -5.66 10.05 -7.37
N SER A 100 -4.97 9.94 -8.50
CA SER A 100 -5.59 9.55 -9.77
C SER A 100 -4.72 8.55 -10.53
N ALA A 101 -5.29 7.94 -11.57
CA ALA A 101 -4.62 6.91 -12.37
C ALA A 101 -3.27 7.39 -12.94
N TYR A 102 -3.25 8.56 -13.57
CA TYR A 102 -2.09 9.08 -14.31
C TYR A 102 -1.63 10.48 -13.86
N GLY A 103 -2.27 11.08 -12.85
CA GLY A 103 -1.99 12.43 -12.37
C GLY A 103 -3.10 13.43 -12.72
N GLN A 104 -2.99 14.66 -12.24
CA GLN A 104 -3.95 15.74 -12.52
C GLN A 104 -3.74 16.41 -13.88
N THR A 105 -2.62 16.15 -14.55
CA THR A 105 -2.23 16.79 -15.81
C THR A 105 -1.61 15.79 -16.79
N GLY A 106 -1.45 16.19 -18.05
CA GLY A 106 -0.80 15.39 -19.08
C GLY A 106 -1.78 14.60 -19.97
N PRO A 107 -1.27 13.89 -20.98
CA PRO A 107 -2.07 13.35 -22.09
C PRO A 107 -3.05 12.23 -21.68
N ARG A 108 -2.85 11.64 -20.49
CA ARG A 108 -3.66 10.52 -19.97
C ARG A 108 -4.44 10.89 -18.70
N ALA A 109 -4.48 12.18 -18.32
CA ALA A 109 -5.10 12.62 -17.08
C ALA A 109 -6.58 12.24 -16.99
N ASP A 110 -7.31 12.28 -18.10
CA ASP A 110 -8.74 11.98 -18.15
C ASP A 110 -9.06 10.46 -18.12
N GLU A 111 -8.05 9.60 -18.21
CA GLU A 111 -8.24 8.15 -18.19
C GLU A 111 -8.54 7.64 -16.77
N GLY A 112 -9.51 6.72 -16.67
CA GLY A 112 -9.75 5.98 -15.45
C GLY A 112 -8.70 4.88 -15.24
N GLY A 113 -8.46 4.50 -13.99
CA GLY A 113 -7.54 3.43 -13.64
C GLY A 113 -8.01 2.65 -12.41
N PHE A 114 -7.73 1.36 -12.44
CA PHE A 114 -7.81 0.47 -11.28
C PHE A 114 -6.44 -0.22 -11.15
N ASP A 115 -6.14 -0.78 -9.98
CA ASP A 115 -4.88 -1.46 -9.73
C ASP A 115 -4.43 -2.38 -10.88
N LEU A 116 -5.32 -3.24 -11.39
CA LEU A 116 -5.02 -4.13 -12.51
C LEU A 116 -4.54 -3.37 -13.76
N THR A 117 -5.25 -2.33 -14.18
CA THR A 117 -4.91 -1.60 -15.41
C THR A 117 -3.63 -0.79 -15.23
N ILE A 118 -3.38 -0.29 -14.02
CA ILE A 118 -2.12 0.41 -13.69
C ILE A 118 -0.94 -0.57 -13.63
N GLN A 119 -1.09 -1.76 -13.05
CA GLN A 119 -0.04 -2.79 -13.06
C GLN A 119 0.30 -3.22 -14.50
N ALA A 120 -0.70 -3.33 -15.37
CA ALA A 120 -0.51 -3.61 -16.78
C ALA A 120 0.26 -2.47 -17.47
N ALA A 121 -0.20 -1.23 -17.30
CA ALA A 121 0.37 -0.06 -17.95
C ALA A 121 1.81 0.23 -17.48
N ALA A 122 2.09 0.10 -16.19
CA ALA A 122 3.38 0.41 -15.56
C ALA A 122 4.43 -0.70 -15.73
N GLY A 123 4.11 -1.79 -16.44
CA GLY A 123 5.05 -2.87 -16.73
C GLY A 123 5.26 -3.87 -15.59
N VAL A 124 4.46 -3.82 -14.51
CA VAL A 124 4.55 -4.82 -13.43
C VAL A 124 4.22 -6.21 -13.97
N MET A 125 3.19 -6.32 -14.80
CA MET A 125 2.77 -7.60 -15.39
C MET A 125 3.75 -8.15 -16.44
N SER A 126 4.64 -7.33 -17.01
CA SER A 126 5.64 -7.81 -17.98
C SER A 126 6.82 -8.52 -17.32
N VAL A 127 7.02 -8.31 -16.01
CA VAL A 127 8.10 -8.92 -15.21
C VAL A 127 7.60 -9.92 -14.17
N THR A 128 6.29 -10.02 -13.96
CA THR A 128 5.68 -10.91 -12.97
C THR A 128 5.16 -12.18 -13.63
N GLY A 129 5.49 -13.34 -13.05
CA GLY A 129 5.04 -14.66 -13.50
C GLY A 129 6.18 -15.54 -14.02
N GLU A 130 5.82 -16.72 -14.52
CA GLU A 130 6.75 -17.67 -15.13
C GLU A 130 7.25 -17.15 -16.49
N SER A 131 8.47 -17.51 -16.88
CA SER A 131 9.14 -17.04 -18.10
C SER A 131 8.28 -17.24 -19.36
N ASP A 132 7.71 -18.44 -19.51
CA ASP A 132 6.88 -18.84 -20.65
C ASP A 132 5.36 -18.70 -20.39
N GLY A 133 4.98 -18.11 -19.24
CA GLY A 133 3.59 -17.90 -18.85
C GLY A 133 2.96 -16.66 -19.47
N ALA A 134 1.62 -16.60 -19.45
CA ALA A 134 0.88 -15.37 -19.71
C ALA A 134 1.22 -14.30 -18.64
N PRO A 135 1.11 -12.99 -18.95
CA PRO A 135 1.29 -11.93 -17.95
C PRO A 135 0.35 -12.12 -16.76
N VAL A 136 0.87 -11.99 -15.54
CA VAL A 136 0.07 -12.05 -14.31
C VAL A 136 0.28 -10.79 -13.49
N LYS A 137 -0.77 -10.37 -12.76
CA LYS A 137 -0.67 -9.26 -11.80
C LYS A 137 -0.15 -9.76 -10.45
N CYS A 138 0.34 -8.84 -9.62
CA CYS A 138 0.56 -9.12 -8.21
C CYS A 138 -0.75 -9.56 -7.54
N GLY A 139 -0.67 -10.57 -6.67
CA GLY A 139 -1.82 -11.04 -5.89
C GLY A 139 -2.40 -9.98 -4.97
N VAL A 140 -1.56 -9.04 -4.51
CA VAL A 140 -1.93 -7.87 -3.73
C VAL A 140 -2.12 -6.66 -4.66
N PRO A 141 -3.11 -5.77 -4.41
CA PRO A 141 -3.28 -4.49 -5.13
C PRO A 141 -2.12 -3.50 -4.95
N ILE A 142 -0.95 -3.82 -5.50
CA ILE A 142 0.30 -3.11 -5.21
C ILE A 142 0.26 -1.65 -5.67
N SER A 143 -0.42 -1.33 -6.78
CA SER A 143 -0.50 0.03 -7.29
C SER A 143 -1.38 0.90 -6.37
N ASP A 144 -2.51 0.36 -5.92
CA ASP A 144 -3.42 1.05 -4.99
C ASP A 144 -2.70 1.33 -3.66
N PHE A 145 -2.10 0.31 -3.06
CA PHE A 145 -1.46 0.44 -1.75
C PHE A 145 -0.19 1.28 -1.79
N ALA A 146 0.63 1.17 -2.84
CA ALA A 146 1.79 2.03 -3.01
C ALA A 146 1.37 3.51 -3.14
N SER A 147 0.33 3.80 -3.93
CA SER A 147 -0.19 5.16 -4.09
C SER A 147 -0.71 5.72 -2.77
N GLY A 148 -1.44 4.91 -1.99
CA GLY A 148 -1.88 5.29 -0.64
C GLY A 148 -0.73 5.57 0.33
N LEU A 149 0.37 4.82 0.24
CA LEU A 149 1.59 5.04 1.02
C LEU A 149 2.31 6.34 0.59
N TYR A 150 2.46 6.58 -0.71
CA TYR A 150 3.01 7.84 -1.24
C TYR A 150 2.16 9.04 -0.81
N ALA A 151 0.84 8.95 -0.87
CA ALA A 151 -0.08 9.99 -0.41
C ALA A 151 0.11 10.28 1.09
N ALA A 152 0.14 9.24 1.93
CA ALA A 152 0.36 9.42 3.37
C ALA A 152 1.74 10.03 3.68
N PHE A 153 2.80 9.58 2.98
CA PHE A 153 4.14 10.15 3.11
C PHE A 153 4.20 11.61 2.68
N ALA A 154 3.59 11.96 1.55
CA ALA A 154 3.57 13.33 1.03
C ALA A 154 2.76 14.26 1.96
N VAL A 155 1.58 13.82 2.42
CA VAL A 155 0.75 14.58 3.37
C VAL A 155 1.50 14.83 4.67
N THR A 156 2.10 13.79 5.28
CA THR A 156 2.86 13.96 6.53
C THR A 156 4.09 14.85 6.35
N SER A 157 4.77 14.78 5.20
CA SER A 157 5.88 15.68 4.85
C SER A 157 5.41 17.13 4.70
N ALA A 158 4.27 17.36 4.03
CA ALA A 158 3.70 18.69 3.86
C ALA A 158 3.22 19.28 5.20
N LEU A 159 2.68 18.46 6.11
CA LEU A 159 2.29 18.90 7.45
C LEU A 159 3.48 19.46 8.25
N VAL A 160 4.68 18.90 8.10
CA VAL A 160 5.90 19.45 8.74
C VAL A 160 6.20 20.86 8.22
N ARG A 161 6.10 21.07 6.91
CA ARG A 161 6.28 22.38 6.29
C ARG A 161 5.24 23.40 6.76
N VAL A 162 3.95 23.01 6.81
CA VAL A 162 2.87 23.87 7.29
C VAL A 162 3.10 24.26 8.75
N ARG A 163 3.45 23.29 9.61
CA ARG A 163 3.79 23.54 11.03
C ARG A 163 5.02 24.44 11.22
N ALA A 164 5.92 24.48 10.24
CA ALA A 164 7.07 25.39 10.23
C ALA A 164 6.72 26.80 9.70
N GLY A 165 5.44 27.12 9.52
CA GLY A 165 4.97 28.41 9.02
C GLY A 165 4.97 28.55 7.50
N GLY A 166 5.19 27.45 6.76
CA GLY A 166 5.06 27.43 5.31
C GLY A 166 3.61 27.26 4.84
N ASN A 167 3.37 27.51 3.56
CA ASN A 167 2.07 27.23 2.93
C ASN A 167 1.86 25.72 2.73
N GLY A 168 0.58 25.33 2.63
CA GLY A 168 0.14 24.03 2.13
C GLY A 168 0.47 23.85 0.64
N ALA A 169 -0.13 22.84 0.03
CA ALA A 169 0.12 22.48 -1.36
C ALA A 169 -0.97 21.58 -1.94
N HIS A 170 -1.09 21.60 -3.28
CA HIS A 170 -1.74 20.53 -4.03
C HIS A 170 -0.74 19.40 -4.29
N ILE A 171 -0.93 18.28 -3.60
CA ILE A 171 -0.19 17.04 -3.81
C ILE A 171 -0.91 16.23 -4.89
N ASP A 172 -0.24 16.02 -6.01
CA ASP A 172 -0.68 15.12 -7.10
C ASP A 172 0.00 13.76 -6.95
N VAL A 173 -0.80 12.71 -6.73
CA VAL A 173 -0.34 11.32 -6.55
C VAL A 173 -0.80 10.47 -7.74
N PRO A 174 0.00 10.38 -8.81
CA PRO A 174 -0.32 9.54 -9.96
C PRO A 174 -0.03 8.06 -9.66
N MET A 175 -1.04 7.19 -9.71
CA MET A 175 -0.86 5.76 -9.46
C MET A 175 0.17 5.12 -10.40
N PHE A 176 0.13 5.49 -11.68
CA PHE A 176 1.12 5.06 -12.67
C PHE A 176 2.54 5.48 -12.28
N GLY A 177 2.73 6.73 -11.87
CA GLY A 177 4.03 7.26 -11.43
C GLY A 177 4.52 6.59 -10.15
N CYS A 178 3.65 6.40 -9.16
CA CYS A 178 3.96 5.67 -7.92
C CYS A 178 4.38 4.23 -8.21
N THR A 179 3.71 3.56 -9.15
CA THR A 179 3.99 2.17 -9.53
C THR A 179 5.34 2.04 -10.25
N LEU A 180 5.66 2.97 -11.16
CA LEU A 180 7.00 3.05 -11.75
C LEU A 180 8.07 3.38 -10.71
N GLY A 181 7.74 4.23 -9.73
CA GLY A 181 8.65 4.60 -8.64
C GLY A 181 9.08 3.42 -7.78
N ILE A 182 8.15 2.51 -7.43
CA ILE A 182 8.49 1.29 -6.69
C ILE A 182 9.20 0.23 -7.56
N ALA A 183 9.13 0.35 -8.89
CA ALA A 183 9.82 -0.51 -9.85
C ALA A 183 11.27 -0.03 -10.15
N ALA A 184 11.88 0.72 -9.23
CA ALA A 184 13.19 1.37 -9.42
C ALA A 184 14.33 0.43 -9.89
N LEU A 185 14.30 -0.85 -9.47
CA LEU A 185 15.32 -1.82 -9.91
C LEU A 185 15.13 -2.25 -11.37
N GLN A 186 13.88 -2.37 -11.84
CA GLN A 186 13.57 -2.71 -13.23
C GLN A 186 13.84 -1.52 -14.15
N THR A 187 13.47 -0.31 -13.73
CA THR A 187 13.72 0.90 -14.53
C THR A 187 15.21 1.21 -14.60
N SER A 188 15.97 1.07 -13.51
CA SER A 188 17.43 1.24 -13.54
C SER A 188 18.15 0.20 -14.39
N GLU A 189 17.70 -1.06 -14.39
CA GLU A 189 18.21 -2.09 -15.31
C GLU A 189 18.04 -1.65 -16.76
N PHE A 190 16.81 -1.28 -17.15
CA PHE A 190 16.52 -0.83 -18.50
C PHE A 190 17.32 0.41 -18.91
N PHE A 191 17.41 1.42 -18.04
CA PHE A 191 18.19 2.62 -18.33
C PHE A 191 19.70 2.35 -18.40
N GLY A 192 20.21 1.41 -17.60
CA GLY A 192 21.63 1.07 -17.55
C GLY A 192 22.11 0.20 -18.70
N THR A 193 21.26 -0.71 -19.18
CA THR A 193 21.67 -1.73 -20.18
C THR A 193 20.95 -1.64 -21.51
N GLY A 194 19.82 -0.93 -21.57
CA GLY A 194 18.90 -0.95 -22.72
C GLY A 194 18.12 -2.26 -22.86
N LEU A 195 18.33 -3.23 -21.96
CA LEU A 195 17.67 -4.52 -22.00
C LEU A 195 16.34 -4.45 -21.22
N LEU A 196 15.30 -5.03 -21.81
CA LEU A 196 14.01 -5.14 -21.16
C LEU A 196 14.08 -6.20 -20.04
N PRO A 197 13.67 -5.86 -18.80
CA PRO A 197 13.44 -6.84 -17.74
C PRO A 197 12.43 -7.91 -18.19
N ARG A 198 12.56 -9.13 -17.66
CA ARG A 198 11.76 -10.30 -18.06
C ARG A 198 11.15 -11.00 -16.86
N ARG A 199 10.12 -11.81 -17.11
CA ARG A 199 9.57 -12.78 -16.16
C ARG A 199 10.61 -13.85 -15.84
N LEU A 200 10.79 -14.14 -14.55
CA LEU A 200 11.77 -15.11 -14.05
C LEU A 200 11.17 -16.08 -13.01
N GLY A 201 9.84 -16.14 -12.91
CA GLY A 201 9.17 -16.83 -11.81
C GLY A 201 9.54 -16.20 -10.47
N SER A 202 10.10 -17.00 -9.57
CA SER A 202 10.57 -16.55 -8.25
C SER A 202 12.04 -16.12 -8.20
N ALA A 203 12.76 -16.19 -9.32
CA ALA A 203 14.19 -15.99 -9.34
C ALA A 203 14.63 -14.53 -9.37
N HIS A 204 15.70 -14.22 -8.64
CA HIS A 204 16.32 -12.91 -8.68
C HIS A 204 17.18 -12.74 -9.94
N PRO A 205 17.05 -11.64 -10.71
CA PRO A 205 17.70 -11.49 -12.01
C PRO A 205 19.24 -11.49 -11.97
N ARG A 206 19.84 -11.18 -10.82
CA ARG A 206 21.29 -10.94 -10.69
C ARG A 206 21.99 -11.82 -9.65
N ASN A 207 21.23 -12.61 -8.89
CA ASN A 207 21.78 -13.35 -7.75
C ASN A 207 21.25 -14.78 -7.79
N ALA A 208 22.13 -15.75 -7.60
CA ALA A 208 21.74 -17.15 -7.44
C ALA A 208 22.69 -17.88 -6.46
N PRO A 209 22.18 -18.86 -5.69
CA PRO A 209 20.78 -19.28 -5.61
C PRO A 209 19.91 -18.30 -4.79
N TYR A 210 18.91 -17.70 -5.44
CA TYR A 210 17.98 -16.73 -4.84
C TYR A 210 16.61 -16.87 -5.50
N GLN A 211 15.83 -17.86 -5.07
CA GLN A 211 14.53 -18.22 -5.65
C GLN A 211 13.79 -19.25 -4.77
N ALA A 212 12.58 -19.63 -5.19
CA ALA A 212 11.87 -20.78 -4.63
C ALA A 212 12.36 -22.11 -5.26
N TYR A 213 12.36 -23.16 -4.44
CA TYR A 213 12.79 -24.51 -4.77
C TYR A 213 11.73 -25.51 -4.32
N ARG A 214 11.54 -26.57 -5.12
CA ARG A 214 10.71 -27.72 -4.78
C ARG A 214 11.44 -28.63 -3.80
N ALA A 215 10.73 -29.03 -2.75
CA ALA A 215 11.11 -30.09 -1.82
C ALA A 215 10.15 -31.30 -1.99
N ALA A 216 10.29 -32.34 -1.17
CA ALA A 216 9.48 -33.55 -1.29
C ALA A 216 7.96 -33.33 -1.12
N ASP A 217 7.56 -32.33 -0.31
CA ASP A 217 6.19 -32.10 0.13
C ASP A 217 5.69 -30.66 -0.11
N GLY A 218 6.47 -29.82 -0.82
CA GLY A 218 6.08 -28.43 -1.06
C GLY A 218 7.21 -27.55 -1.58
N PHE A 219 7.09 -26.24 -1.37
CA PHE A 219 8.07 -25.24 -1.79
C PHE A 219 8.62 -24.44 -0.61
N PHE A 220 9.88 -24.07 -0.72
CA PHE A 220 10.57 -23.12 0.16
C PHE A 220 11.47 -22.21 -0.67
N ALA A 221 11.91 -21.09 -0.10
CA ALA A 221 12.84 -20.17 -0.76
C ALA A 221 14.15 -20.11 0.01
N ILE A 222 15.23 -19.88 -0.72
CA ILE A 222 16.54 -19.50 -0.17
C ILE A 222 17.01 -18.22 -0.85
N ALA A 223 17.75 -17.41 -0.09
CA ALA A 223 18.42 -16.21 -0.58
C ALA A 223 19.91 -16.26 -0.22
N ALA A 224 20.71 -16.85 -1.12
CA ALA A 224 22.16 -17.02 -0.99
C ALA A 224 22.90 -16.34 -2.15
N GLY A 225 22.67 -15.03 -2.30
CA GLY A 225 23.17 -14.25 -3.44
C GLY A 225 24.66 -13.90 -3.43
N ASN A 226 25.41 -14.25 -2.38
CA ASN A 226 26.84 -13.97 -2.26
C ASN A 226 27.65 -15.26 -2.08
N ASP A 227 28.96 -15.20 -2.29
CA ASP A 227 29.83 -16.38 -2.28
C ASP A 227 29.95 -17.06 -0.90
N GLY A 228 29.80 -16.30 0.18
CA GLY A 228 29.79 -16.86 1.54
C GLY A 228 28.59 -17.79 1.74
N LEU A 229 27.40 -17.30 1.43
CA LEU A 229 26.16 -18.07 1.53
C LEU A 229 26.11 -19.21 0.52
N TRP A 230 26.66 -19.01 -0.68
CA TRP A 230 26.75 -20.06 -1.70
C TRP A 230 27.53 -21.28 -1.20
N ARG A 231 28.71 -21.08 -0.59
CA ARG A 231 29.50 -22.18 -0.01
C ARG A 231 28.72 -22.95 1.05
N GLU A 232 27.97 -22.25 1.91
CA GLU A 232 27.13 -22.90 2.91
C GLU A 232 26.00 -23.72 2.26
N VAL A 233 25.39 -23.22 1.18
CA VAL A 233 24.40 -23.99 0.42
C VAL A 233 25.03 -25.28 -0.14
N CYS A 234 26.20 -25.20 -0.79
CA CYS A 234 26.90 -26.38 -1.29
C CYS A 234 27.18 -27.41 -0.20
N ARG A 235 27.57 -26.95 0.99
CA ARG A 235 27.86 -27.80 2.14
C ARG A 235 26.59 -28.47 2.68
N VAL A 236 25.50 -27.72 2.82
CA VAL A 236 24.19 -28.23 3.28
C VAL A 236 23.67 -29.32 2.35
N VAL A 237 23.83 -29.16 1.04
CA VAL A 237 23.36 -30.14 0.03
C VAL A 237 24.37 -31.26 -0.26
N GLY A 238 25.54 -31.25 0.39
CA GLY A 238 26.60 -32.26 0.19
C GLY A 238 27.23 -32.24 -1.21
N ARG A 239 27.33 -31.05 -1.81
CA ARG A 239 27.86 -30.82 -3.17
C ARG A 239 28.95 -29.76 -3.17
N ASP A 240 29.94 -29.87 -2.28
CA ASP A 240 31.04 -28.91 -2.13
C ASP A 240 31.80 -28.63 -3.44
N TYR A 241 31.86 -29.60 -4.36
CA TYR A 241 32.52 -29.45 -5.66
C TYR A 241 31.90 -28.34 -6.54
N LEU A 242 30.63 -27.98 -6.31
CA LEU A 242 29.95 -26.91 -7.06
C LEU A 242 30.57 -25.53 -6.82
N VAL A 243 31.29 -25.34 -5.70
CA VAL A 243 32.01 -24.08 -5.41
C VAL A 243 33.14 -23.84 -6.41
N THR A 244 33.70 -24.90 -7.00
CA THR A 244 34.80 -24.84 -7.98
C THR A 244 34.36 -25.12 -9.41
N ASP A 245 33.06 -25.35 -9.65
CA ASP A 245 32.52 -25.56 -10.99
C ASP A 245 32.52 -24.23 -11.75
N GLY A 246 33.12 -24.23 -12.95
CA GLY A 246 33.23 -23.05 -13.82
C GLY A 246 31.92 -22.31 -14.09
N ARG A 247 30.78 -23.02 -14.03
CA ARG A 247 29.44 -22.44 -14.23
C ARG A 247 28.94 -21.64 -13.02
N PHE A 248 29.53 -21.85 -11.84
CA PHE A 248 29.00 -21.35 -10.56
C PHE A 248 30.07 -20.62 -9.71
N LEU A 249 31.21 -20.25 -10.30
CA LEU A 249 32.34 -19.63 -9.60
C LEU A 249 31.96 -18.27 -9.01
N THR A 250 31.47 -17.35 -9.84
CA THR A 250 31.08 -16.01 -9.40
C THR A 250 29.57 -15.86 -9.28
N THR A 251 29.11 -14.82 -8.58
CA THR A 251 27.68 -14.48 -8.54
C THR A 251 27.08 -14.29 -9.94
N ALA A 252 27.84 -13.68 -10.87
CA ALA A 252 27.40 -13.47 -12.24
C ALA A 252 27.25 -14.80 -12.98
N ASP A 253 28.24 -15.71 -12.85
CA ASP A 253 28.17 -17.03 -13.47
C ASP A 253 26.97 -17.82 -12.95
N ARG A 254 26.71 -17.77 -11.63
CA ARG A 254 25.53 -18.41 -11.03
C ARG A 254 24.22 -17.83 -11.55
N ALA A 255 24.12 -16.51 -11.72
CA ALA A 255 22.92 -15.87 -12.24
C ALA A 255 22.68 -16.23 -13.72
N SER A 256 23.74 -16.25 -14.53
CA SER A 256 23.66 -16.67 -15.95
C SER A 256 23.32 -18.15 -16.11
N ASN A 257 23.74 -19.00 -15.18
CA ASN A 257 23.48 -20.45 -15.19
C ASN A 257 22.38 -20.87 -14.18
N GLN A 258 21.52 -19.95 -13.75
CA GLN A 258 20.60 -20.16 -12.64
C GLN A 258 19.59 -21.30 -12.88
N HIS A 259 19.22 -21.56 -14.13
CA HIS A 259 18.32 -22.66 -14.48
C HIS A 259 18.97 -24.01 -14.20
N SER A 260 20.18 -24.24 -14.72
CA SER A 260 20.94 -25.47 -14.45
C SER A 260 21.33 -25.59 -12.97
N LEU A 261 21.64 -24.48 -12.30
CA LEU A 261 21.86 -24.49 -10.85
C LEU A 261 20.61 -24.95 -10.10
N LYS A 262 19.43 -24.46 -10.51
CA LYS A 262 18.14 -24.86 -9.92
C LYS A 262 17.91 -26.35 -10.04
N GLU A 263 18.07 -26.91 -11.24
CA GLU A 263 17.89 -28.35 -11.48
C GLU A 263 18.78 -29.21 -10.58
N LEU A 264 20.07 -28.84 -10.44
CA LEU A 264 21.02 -29.55 -9.58
C LEU A 264 20.64 -29.50 -8.10
N LEU A 265 20.18 -28.35 -7.63
CA LEU A 265 19.79 -28.16 -6.23
C LEU A 265 18.44 -28.83 -5.93
N GLU A 266 17.44 -28.71 -6.80
CA GLU A 266 16.13 -29.36 -6.61
C GLU A 266 16.21 -30.87 -6.61
N ALA A 267 17.08 -31.47 -7.43
CA ALA A 267 17.33 -32.91 -7.38
C ALA A 267 17.76 -33.40 -5.98
N VAL A 268 18.42 -32.55 -5.19
CA VAL A 268 18.73 -32.83 -3.78
C VAL A 268 17.56 -32.46 -2.88
N PHE A 269 16.96 -31.28 -3.08
CA PHE A 269 15.88 -30.80 -2.22
C PHE A 269 14.63 -31.68 -2.24
N GLU A 270 14.33 -32.34 -3.34
CA GLU A 270 13.20 -33.26 -3.46
C GLU A 270 13.34 -34.54 -2.63
N THR A 271 14.52 -34.80 -2.06
CA THR A 271 14.77 -36.00 -1.23
C THR A 271 14.32 -35.84 0.21
N GLN A 272 13.99 -34.62 0.65
CA GLN A 272 13.59 -34.32 2.02
C GLN A 272 12.42 -33.32 2.05
N PRO A 273 11.56 -33.35 3.09
CA PRO A 273 10.46 -32.40 3.24
C PRO A 273 10.98 -30.98 3.52
N VAL A 274 10.13 -29.97 3.31
CA VAL A 274 10.46 -28.55 3.54
C VAL A 274 11.05 -28.34 4.93
N ASP A 275 10.46 -28.91 5.98
CA ASP A 275 10.92 -28.69 7.37
C ASP A 275 12.37 -29.14 7.62
N TYR A 276 12.82 -30.19 6.91
CA TYR A 276 14.22 -30.61 6.97
C TYR A 276 15.14 -29.49 6.46
N TRP A 277 14.81 -28.92 5.29
CA TRP A 277 15.62 -27.88 4.67
C TRP A 277 15.60 -26.57 5.46
N ILE A 278 14.44 -26.17 5.99
CA ILE A 278 14.33 -25.03 6.91
C ILE A 278 15.28 -25.23 8.10
N GLY A 279 15.25 -26.39 8.76
CA GLY A 279 16.14 -26.69 9.87
C GLY A 279 17.63 -26.72 9.49
N ALA A 280 17.97 -27.26 8.31
CA ALA A 280 19.34 -27.32 7.81
C ALA A 280 19.90 -25.92 7.48
N PHE A 281 19.15 -25.10 6.75
CA PHE A 281 19.56 -23.75 6.39
C PHE A 281 19.57 -22.80 7.59
N ALA A 282 18.70 -22.99 8.58
CA ALA A 282 18.77 -22.27 9.85
C ALA A 282 20.09 -22.51 10.59
N LYS A 283 20.54 -23.77 10.69
CA LYS A 283 21.83 -24.12 11.30
C LYS A 283 23.01 -23.50 10.53
N ALA A 284 22.92 -23.45 9.21
CA ALA A 284 23.94 -22.86 8.34
C ALA A 284 23.85 -21.33 8.23
N ARG A 285 22.87 -20.69 8.86
CA ARG A 285 22.60 -19.23 8.77
C ARG A 285 22.41 -18.72 7.34
N VAL A 286 21.90 -19.56 6.46
CA VAL A 286 21.50 -19.15 5.11
C VAL A 286 20.07 -18.58 5.19
N PRO A 287 19.78 -17.38 4.67
CA PRO A 287 18.42 -16.86 4.62
C PRO A 287 17.48 -17.79 3.85
N HIS A 288 16.40 -18.20 4.51
CA HIS A 288 15.44 -19.18 3.98
C HIS A 288 14.04 -18.90 4.55
N ALA A 289 13.01 -19.37 3.86
CA ALA A 289 11.64 -19.30 4.34
C ALA A 289 10.76 -20.35 3.64
N ARG A 290 9.72 -20.83 4.34
CA ARG A 290 8.63 -21.59 3.71
C ARG A 290 7.78 -20.64 2.85
N ILE A 291 7.25 -21.15 1.73
CA ILE A 291 6.18 -20.43 1.02
C ILE A 291 4.86 -20.69 1.75
N ASN A 292 4.44 -19.72 2.57
CA ASN A 292 3.29 -19.85 3.46
C ASN A 292 1.95 -19.51 2.77
N SER A 293 0.89 -20.20 3.16
CA SER A 293 -0.49 -19.74 3.01
C SER A 293 -0.80 -18.61 4.02
N TYR A 294 -1.93 -17.91 3.84
CA TYR A 294 -2.31 -16.82 4.74
C TYR A 294 -2.60 -17.30 6.18
N ASP A 295 -3.22 -18.46 6.37
CA ASP A 295 -3.46 -19.02 7.71
C ASP A 295 -2.14 -19.30 8.45
N ALA A 296 -1.13 -19.84 7.76
CA ALA A 296 0.20 -20.05 8.32
C ALA A 296 0.91 -18.72 8.63
N ALA A 297 0.88 -17.74 7.72
CA ALA A 297 1.53 -16.45 7.90
C ALA A 297 0.89 -15.60 9.03
N LEU A 298 -0.44 -15.59 9.11
CA LEU A 298 -1.18 -14.89 10.17
C LEU A 298 -1.07 -15.63 11.51
N GLY A 299 -0.91 -16.96 11.48
CA GLY A 299 -0.69 -17.81 12.65
C GLY A 299 0.75 -17.81 13.18
N ASP A 300 1.70 -17.19 12.48
CA ASP A 300 3.14 -17.22 12.76
C ASP A 300 3.49 -16.71 14.19
N PRO A 301 4.46 -17.33 14.88
CA PRO A 301 4.89 -16.89 16.21
C PRO A 301 5.31 -15.41 16.27
N GLN A 302 5.96 -14.89 15.23
CA GLN A 302 6.32 -13.48 15.13
C GLN A 302 5.09 -12.59 14.97
N THR A 303 4.11 -12.99 14.15
CA THR A 303 2.83 -12.26 14.01
C THR A 303 2.12 -12.15 15.36
N ARG A 304 2.09 -13.24 16.14
CA ARG A 304 1.52 -13.26 17.50
C ARG A 304 2.33 -12.40 18.47
N HIS A 305 3.65 -12.54 18.47
CA HIS A 305 4.55 -11.75 19.33
C HIS A 305 4.39 -10.25 19.09
N MET A 306 4.26 -9.85 17.83
CA MET A 306 4.09 -8.44 17.46
C MET A 306 2.68 -7.92 17.74
N GLY A 307 1.68 -8.81 17.88
CA GLY A 307 0.30 -8.46 18.16
C GLY A 307 -0.38 -7.72 17.01
N TRP A 308 0.01 -8.02 15.76
CA TRP A 308 -0.53 -7.34 14.57
C TRP A 308 -1.97 -7.73 14.26
N ILE A 309 -2.41 -8.92 14.65
CA ILE A 309 -3.81 -9.31 14.54
C ILE A 309 -4.57 -8.80 15.76
N LYS A 310 -5.58 -7.97 15.51
CA LYS A 310 -6.43 -7.39 16.54
C LYS A 310 -7.89 -7.73 16.26
N GLU A 311 -8.66 -7.84 17.33
CA GLU A 311 -10.11 -7.88 17.22
C GLU A 311 -10.63 -6.52 16.74
N LEU A 312 -11.63 -6.57 15.87
CA LEU A 312 -12.32 -5.40 15.35
C LEU A 312 -13.83 -5.63 15.49
N GLN A 313 -14.48 -4.79 16.29
CA GLN A 313 -15.93 -4.77 16.33
C GLN A 313 -16.49 -4.19 15.03
N LEU A 314 -17.48 -4.86 14.46
CA LEU A 314 -18.24 -4.41 13.29
C LEU A 314 -19.55 -3.76 13.75
N PRO A 315 -20.16 -2.89 12.93
CA PRO A 315 -21.54 -2.48 13.16
C PRO A 315 -22.47 -3.69 13.24
N GLY A 316 -23.38 -3.68 14.22
CA GLY A 316 -24.23 -4.84 14.54
C GLY A 316 -23.71 -5.72 15.69
N GLY A 317 -22.53 -5.41 16.25
CA GLY A 317 -22.02 -6.05 17.47
C GLY A 317 -21.22 -7.33 17.26
N ARG A 318 -21.04 -7.77 16.01
CA ARG A 318 -20.13 -8.86 15.65
C ARG A 318 -18.68 -8.40 15.77
N THR A 319 -17.79 -9.35 16.02
CA THR A 319 -16.35 -9.14 16.00
C THR A 319 -15.73 -9.92 14.84
N THR A 320 -14.81 -9.29 14.12
CA THR A 320 -13.89 -9.94 13.17
C THR A 320 -12.44 -9.70 13.62
N GLN A 321 -11.48 -10.22 12.87
CA GLN A 321 -10.06 -9.91 13.03
C GLN A 321 -9.59 -8.97 11.94
N THR A 322 -8.65 -8.09 12.28
CA THR A 322 -8.02 -7.18 11.32
C THR A 322 -6.52 -7.13 11.53
N PHE A 323 -5.79 -6.78 10.47
CA PHE A 323 -4.37 -6.47 10.57
C PHE A 323 -4.21 -5.00 10.97
N ALA A 324 -3.71 -4.77 12.19
CA ALA A 324 -3.44 -3.46 12.74
C ALA A 324 -2.19 -2.83 12.11
N SER A 325 -1.86 -1.60 12.49
CA SER A 325 -0.62 -0.97 12.04
C SER A 325 0.59 -1.84 12.38
N PRO A 326 1.48 -2.15 11.42
CA PRO A 326 2.68 -2.93 11.70
C PRO A 326 3.74 -2.14 12.47
N LEU A 327 3.58 -0.81 12.54
CA LEU A 327 4.57 0.12 13.07
C LEU A 327 4.40 0.33 14.58
N LYS A 328 5.53 0.55 15.26
CA LYS A 328 5.59 0.95 16.67
C LYS A 328 6.45 2.20 16.82
N PHE A 329 5.98 3.20 17.55
CA PHE A 329 6.75 4.40 17.87
C PHE A 329 7.20 4.34 19.32
N GLY A 330 8.51 4.40 19.58
CA GLY A 330 9.05 4.24 20.94
C GLY A 330 8.74 2.87 21.58
N GLY A 331 8.37 1.86 20.79
CA GLY A 331 7.91 0.55 21.26
C GLY A 331 6.39 0.40 21.42
N GLU A 332 5.63 1.49 21.26
CA GLU A 332 4.17 1.50 21.41
C GLU A 332 3.46 1.29 20.07
N SER A 333 2.45 0.42 20.06
CA SER A 333 1.58 0.20 18.90
C SER A 333 0.46 1.24 18.84
N PHE A 334 -0.04 1.51 17.64
CA PHE A 334 -1.21 2.37 17.44
C PHE A 334 -2.51 1.64 17.78
N GLU A 335 -3.40 2.32 18.51
CA GLU A 335 -4.70 1.76 18.92
C GLU A 335 -5.77 1.87 17.81
N ILE A 336 -6.65 0.87 17.78
CA ILE A 336 -7.93 0.96 17.07
C ILE A 336 -8.92 1.68 18.01
N ARG A 337 -9.03 2.99 17.84
CA ARG A 337 -9.86 3.88 18.66
C ARG A 337 -11.35 3.74 18.36
N SER A 338 -11.71 3.44 17.12
CA SER A 338 -13.11 3.22 16.74
C SER A 338 -13.27 2.17 15.64
N ARG A 339 -14.40 1.47 15.71
CA ARG A 339 -14.86 0.57 14.63
C ARG A 339 -15.06 1.32 13.32
N PRO A 340 -15.05 0.63 12.16
CA PRO A 340 -15.55 1.22 10.92
C PRO A 340 -17.00 1.73 11.11
N PRO A 341 -17.35 2.89 10.55
CA PRO A 341 -18.65 3.50 10.75
C PRO A 341 -19.74 2.89 9.85
N LEU A 342 -20.99 2.92 10.33
CA LEU A 342 -22.17 2.78 9.46
C LEU A 342 -22.19 3.93 8.44
N LEU A 343 -22.87 3.72 7.31
CA LEU A 343 -23.05 4.78 6.31
C LEU A 343 -23.81 5.95 6.95
N GLY A 344 -23.16 7.12 6.99
CA GLY A 344 -23.77 8.34 7.51
C GLY A 344 -24.00 8.34 9.02
N GLU A 345 -23.30 7.47 9.77
CA GLU A 345 -23.44 7.37 11.23
C GLU A 345 -23.30 8.71 11.95
N HIS A 346 -22.51 9.63 11.39
CA HIS A 346 -22.22 10.92 11.98
C HIS A 346 -22.87 12.08 11.21
N THR A 347 -23.67 11.82 10.17
CA THR A 347 -24.22 12.88 9.30
C THR A 347 -24.98 13.95 10.08
N LYS A 348 -25.84 13.55 11.01
CA LYS A 348 -26.63 14.49 11.81
C LYS A 348 -25.76 15.40 12.68
N GLU A 349 -24.76 14.82 13.36
CA GLU A 349 -23.80 15.56 14.19
C GLU A 349 -23.14 16.69 13.40
N PHE A 350 -22.69 16.38 12.18
CA PHE A 350 -22.01 17.34 11.33
C PHE A 350 -22.97 18.36 10.70
N ARG A 351 -24.16 17.95 10.26
CA ARG A 351 -25.16 18.91 9.77
C ARG A 351 -25.54 19.90 10.86
N ASP A 352 -25.82 19.44 12.08
CA ASP A 352 -26.17 20.33 13.19
C ASP A 352 -25.02 21.30 13.54
N ALA A 353 -23.76 20.85 13.42
CA ALA A 353 -22.58 21.69 13.66
C ALA A 353 -22.40 22.77 12.58
N TYR A 354 -22.59 22.44 11.31
CA TYR A 354 -22.33 23.33 10.17
C TYR A 354 -23.54 24.13 9.68
N SER A 355 -24.77 23.73 10.04
CA SER A 355 -26.02 24.47 9.74
C SER A 355 -26.27 25.63 10.70
N ARG A 356 -25.68 25.61 11.91
CA ARG A 356 -25.71 26.79 12.79
C ARG A 356 -24.84 27.87 12.16
N ARG A 357 -25.47 28.82 11.46
CA ARG A 357 -24.82 30.05 10.98
C ARG A 357 -23.89 30.58 12.07
N GLN A 358 -22.57 30.62 11.82
CA GLN A 358 -21.76 31.59 12.53
C GLN A 358 -22.37 32.96 12.23
N PRO A 359 -22.77 33.75 13.24
CA PRO A 359 -23.17 35.13 12.99
C PRO A 359 -21.98 35.86 12.37
N ASP A 360 -22.24 36.64 11.33
CA ASP A 360 -21.30 37.48 10.58
C ASP A 360 -20.01 37.81 11.35
N LEU A 361 -18.86 37.40 10.82
CA LEU A 361 -17.54 37.96 11.18
C LEU A 361 -17.35 39.41 10.68
N ASN A 362 -18.43 40.17 10.54
CA ASN A 362 -18.42 41.60 10.26
C ASN A 362 -18.99 42.38 11.43
N ARG A 363 -18.12 42.69 12.40
CA ARG A 363 -18.12 43.82 13.38
C ARG A 363 -16.97 43.55 14.36
N VAL A 364 -15.96 44.38 14.58
CA VAL A 364 -15.89 45.86 14.73
C VAL A 364 -14.43 46.26 14.40
N SER A 365 -14.17 47.01 13.32
CA SER A 365 -13.85 48.45 13.31
C SER A 365 -12.92 48.95 14.43
N THR A 366 -11.78 49.52 14.03
CA THR A 366 -11.09 50.67 14.65
C THR A 366 -10.62 50.55 16.10
N ARG A 367 -9.29 50.49 16.28
CA ARG A 367 -8.64 51.32 17.31
C ARG A 367 -7.70 52.31 16.63
N SER A 368 -8.11 53.56 16.77
CA SER A 368 -7.37 54.78 16.57
C SER A 368 -6.13 54.86 17.46
N GLU A 369 -5.22 55.71 17.01
CA GLU A 369 -4.08 56.31 17.70
C GLU A 369 -4.40 56.70 19.16
N ASP A 370 -3.45 56.40 20.05
CA ASP A 370 -2.80 57.35 20.97
C ASP A 370 -1.43 56.79 21.39
#